data_AF-A0A356ARN3-F1
#
_entry.id   AF-A0A356ARN3-F1
#
_cell.length_a   1.000
_cell.length_b   1.000
_cell.length_c   1.000
_cell.angle_alpha   90.00
_cell.angle_beta   90.00
_cell.angle_gamma   90.00
#
_symmetry.space_group_name_H-M   'P 1'
#
loop_
_entity.id
_entity.type
_entity.pdbx_description
1 polymer ?
#
loop_
_entity_poly.entity_id
_entity_poly.type
_entity_poly.pdbx_seq_one_letter_code
_entity_poly.pdbx_strand_id
1 'polypeptide(L)'
;MNCLRNIRGPAFEEEEALDTASAPAAHEKETEDHEFFNGFGGFVCGGREYEILLEGDNRPPAPWINVVSNRSFGFQISESGAGFTWNLNSRENKLTPWSNDPVSDSASEAIYILDETTGEVMTPMSLGRSDRGVYRVRHGFGYSRFLHEEALVGQELTVFTPLDEPLKLWSLKLTNRSDKVKYLSLTYYVEWVLGT
;
A
#
# COMPACT_ATOMS: atom_id res chain seq x y z
N MET A 1 -16.95 9.97 -10.27
CA MET A 1 -16.81 9.39 -11.61
C MET A 1 -15.74 8.32 -11.52
N ASN A 2 -16.17 7.07 -11.32
CA ASN A 2 -15.32 5.93 -11.02
C ASN A 2 -14.61 5.41 -12.27
N CYS A 3 -13.31 5.16 -12.17
CA CYS A 3 -12.60 4.23 -13.05
C CYS A 3 -13.02 2.78 -12.71
N LEU A 4 -14.23 2.40 -13.10
CA LEU A 4 -14.69 1.01 -13.10
C LEU A 4 -15.24 0.75 -14.51
N ARG A 5 -14.51 -0.02 -15.33
CA ARG A 5 -15.04 -0.50 -16.61
C ARG A 5 -15.53 -1.94 -16.45
N ASN A 6 -16.77 -2.11 -16.90
CA ASN A 6 -17.52 -3.36 -17.07
C ASN A 6 -16.75 -4.41 -17.87
N ILE A 7 -16.78 -5.66 -17.41
CA ILE A 7 -16.40 -6.83 -18.20
C ILE A 7 -17.69 -7.55 -18.62
N ARG A 8 -18.01 -7.54 -19.92
CA ARG A 8 -18.99 -8.44 -20.55
C ARG A 8 -18.22 -9.66 -21.06
N GLY A 9 -18.60 -10.86 -20.64
CA GLY A 9 -18.06 -12.11 -21.18
C GLY A 9 -18.75 -12.55 -22.48
N PRO A 10 -18.11 -13.43 -23.26
CA PRO A 10 -18.85 -14.39 -24.07
C PRO A 10 -18.41 -15.86 -23.88
N ALA A 11 -19.41 -16.70 -24.12
CA ALA A 11 -19.55 -18.15 -24.34
C ALA A 11 -18.34 -19.10 -24.40
N PHE A 12 -18.59 -20.29 -23.85
CA PHE A 12 -17.81 -21.54 -23.93
C PHE A 12 -17.90 -22.21 -25.31
N GLU A 13 -16.80 -22.84 -25.75
CA GLU A 13 -16.72 -24.09 -26.54
C GLU A 13 -15.38 -24.79 -26.21
N GLU A 14 -15.38 -26.12 -26.10
CA GLU A 14 -14.30 -27.00 -25.60
C GLU A 14 -13.31 -27.48 -26.70
N GLU A 15 -12.03 -27.68 -26.36
CA GLU A 15 -11.36 -29.00 -26.20
C GLU A 15 -9.82 -29.01 -26.52
N GLU A 16 -9.06 -29.58 -25.58
CA GLU A 16 -7.70 -30.20 -25.55
C GLU A 16 -6.44 -29.59 -26.20
N ALA A 17 -5.41 -29.34 -25.37
CA ALA A 17 -4.20 -30.19 -25.25
C ALA A 17 -3.24 -29.68 -24.14
N LEU A 18 -2.63 -30.61 -23.42
CA LEU A 18 -1.70 -30.42 -22.31
C LEU A 18 -0.32 -29.95 -22.83
N ASP A 19 0.17 -28.79 -22.38
CA ASP A 19 1.61 -28.48 -22.39
C ASP A 19 2.01 -27.78 -21.09
N THR A 20 3.09 -28.29 -20.51
CA THR A 20 3.62 -27.92 -19.21
C THR A 20 4.62 -26.76 -19.35
N ALA A 21 4.52 -25.82 -18.41
CA ALA A 21 5.40 -24.67 -18.17
C ALA A 21 5.08 -23.38 -18.96
N SER A 22 4.32 -22.48 -18.31
CA SER A 22 4.45 -21.03 -18.48
C SER A 22 3.56 -20.31 -17.48
N ALA A 23 4.17 -19.66 -16.47
CA ALA A 23 3.52 -18.56 -15.76
C ALA A 23 4.46 -17.34 -15.72
N PRO A 24 4.37 -16.48 -16.75
CA PRO A 24 4.62 -15.05 -16.61
C PRO A 24 3.41 -14.18 -17.02
N ALA A 25 2.30 -14.78 -17.46
CA ALA A 25 1.24 -14.06 -18.18
C ALA A 25 0.40 -13.06 -17.36
N ALA A 26 0.37 -13.16 -16.03
CA ALA A 26 -0.39 -12.23 -15.19
C ALA A 26 0.33 -10.89 -14.98
N HIS A 27 1.67 -10.91 -14.96
CA HIS A 27 2.47 -9.74 -14.62
C HIS A 27 2.68 -8.80 -15.83
N GLU A 28 2.75 -9.36 -17.04
CA GLU A 28 2.88 -8.58 -18.28
C GLU A 28 1.63 -7.76 -18.61
N LYS A 29 0.44 -8.30 -18.33
CA LYS A 29 -0.85 -7.63 -18.62
C LYS A 29 -1.11 -6.38 -17.79
N GLU A 30 -0.55 -6.31 -16.58
CA GLU A 30 -0.83 -5.21 -15.66
C GLU A 30 0.19 -4.05 -15.75
N THR A 31 1.34 -4.29 -16.38
CA THR A 31 2.31 -3.23 -16.75
C THR A 31 1.88 -2.42 -17.98
N GLU A 32 0.91 -2.88 -18.77
CA GLU A 32 0.43 -2.20 -19.98
C GLU A 32 -0.23 -0.84 -19.69
N ASP A 33 -0.68 -0.60 -18.45
CA ASP A 33 -1.37 0.63 -18.05
C ASP A 33 -0.43 1.69 -17.41
N HIS A 34 0.87 1.41 -17.24
CA HIS A 34 1.84 2.36 -16.65
C HIS A 34 2.47 3.27 -17.72
N GLU A 35 2.34 4.57 -17.53
CA GLU A 35 3.09 5.57 -18.27
C GLU A 35 4.49 5.73 -17.65
N PHE A 36 5.54 5.64 -18.46
CA PHE A 36 6.95 5.82 -18.05
C PHE A 36 7.43 4.83 -16.96
N PHE A 37 7.12 3.53 -17.12
CA PHE A 37 7.58 2.51 -16.19
C PHE A 37 9.13 2.41 -16.14
N ASN A 38 9.70 2.38 -14.94
CA ASN A 38 11.15 2.43 -14.72
C ASN A 38 11.75 1.18 -14.05
N GLY A 39 11.02 0.07 -14.02
CA GLY A 39 11.43 -1.17 -13.35
C GLY A 39 10.87 -1.32 -11.93
N PHE A 40 10.61 -0.21 -11.24
CA PHE A 40 10.02 -0.21 -9.90
C PHE A 40 8.57 0.29 -9.89
N GLY A 41 8.21 1.14 -10.85
CA GLY A 41 6.90 1.77 -10.88
C GLY A 41 6.72 2.67 -12.10
N GLY A 42 5.55 3.29 -12.19
CA GLY A 42 5.21 4.21 -13.27
C GLY A 42 3.97 5.04 -12.95
N PHE A 43 3.71 6.06 -13.77
CA PHE A 43 2.52 6.88 -13.64
C PHE A 43 1.28 6.11 -14.08
N VAL A 44 0.18 6.26 -13.33
CA VAL A 44 -1.11 5.66 -13.64
C VAL A 44 -2.20 6.72 -13.53
N CYS A 45 -3.43 6.36 -13.93
CA CYS A 45 -4.58 7.25 -13.87
C CYS A 45 -4.37 8.57 -14.65
N GLY A 46 -3.64 8.54 -15.76
CA GLY A 46 -3.30 9.73 -16.55
C GLY A 46 -2.37 10.69 -15.78
N GLY A 47 -1.36 10.15 -15.10
CA GLY A 47 -0.35 10.93 -14.36
C GLY A 47 -0.78 11.46 -12.99
N ARG A 48 -1.98 11.11 -12.50
CA ARG A 48 -2.48 11.61 -11.19
C ARG A 48 -2.00 10.79 -9.99
N GLU A 49 -1.58 9.57 -10.24
CA GLU A 49 -1.00 8.68 -9.25
C GLU A 49 0.31 8.13 -9.80
N TYR A 50 1.29 7.91 -8.94
CA TYR A 50 2.47 7.12 -9.26
C TYR A 50 2.38 5.78 -8.52
N GLU A 51 2.32 4.68 -9.26
CA GLU A 51 2.26 3.33 -8.69
C GLU A 51 3.66 2.72 -8.59
N ILE A 52 3.99 2.18 -7.42
CA ILE A 52 5.21 1.48 -7.08
C ILE A 52 4.85 0.01 -6.85
N LEU A 53 5.58 -0.89 -7.48
CA LEU A 53 5.43 -2.33 -7.34
C LEU A 53 6.57 -2.87 -6.48
N LEU A 54 6.21 -3.53 -5.39
CA LEU A 54 7.13 -4.13 -4.44
C LEU A 54 6.89 -5.64 -4.46
N GLU A 55 7.76 -6.39 -5.13
CA GLU A 55 7.69 -7.85 -5.24
C GLU A 55 9.07 -8.45 -4.98
N GLY A 56 9.15 -9.42 -4.05
CA GLY A 56 10.44 -9.99 -3.65
C GLY A 56 11.42 -8.90 -3.26
N ASP A 57 12.65 -8.99 -3.77
CA ASP A 57 13.71 -8.00 -3.54
C ASP A 57 13.65 -6.79 -4.50
N ASN A 58 12.65 -6.70 -5.39
CA ASN A 58 12.46 -5.53 -6.24
C ASN A 58 11.96 -4.35 -5.40
N ARG A 59 12.88 -3.44 -5.06
CA ARG A 59 12.63 -2.24 -4.26
C ARG A 59 13.36 -1.05 -4.88
N PRO A 60 12.79 0.16 -4.80
CA PRO A 60 13.52 1.37 -5.15
C PRO A 60 14.87 1.44 -4.43
N PRO A 61 15.91 2.03 -5.04
CA PRO A 61 17.25 2.10 -4.44
C PRO A 61 17.31 2.99 -3.17
N ALA A 62 16.28 3.80 -2.96
CA ALA A 62 16.05 4.59 -1.74
C ALA A 62 14.54 4.73 -1.54
N PRO A 63 14.05 4.96 -0.31
CA PRO A 63 12.62 5.10 -0.04
C PRO A 63 12.00 6.19 -0.92
N TRP A 64 10.92 5.85 -1.59
CA TRP A 64 10.12 6.77 -2.39
C TRP A 64 8.95 7.22 -1.55
N ILE A 65 8.98 8.50 -1.15
CA ILE A 65 8.00 9.06 -0.22
C ILE A 65 6.96 9.93 -0.92
N ASN A 66 5.80 10.01 -0.28
CA ASN A 66 4.82 11.06 -0.50
C ASN A 66 4.75 11.98 0.73
N VAL A 67 4.58 13.28 0.48
CA VAL A 67 4.39 14.30 1.51
C VAL A 67 2.97 14.83 1.39
N VAL A 68 2.17 14.58 2.41
CA VAL A 68 0.76 14.96 2.45
C VAL A 68 0.56 15.95 3.59
N SER A 69 0.08 17.15 3.26
CA SER A 69 -0.12 18.20 4.27
C SER A 69 -1.29 19.11 3.92
N ASN A 70 -1.84 19.72 4.96
CA ASN A 70 -2.71 20.87 4.88
C ASN A 70 -2.03 22.09 5.54
N ARG A 71 -2.80 23.15 5.83
CA ARG A 71 -2.27 24.41 6.39
C ARG A 71 -1.49 24.23 7.68
N SER A 72 -1.89 23.29 8.54
CA SER A 72 -1.40 23.18 9.91
C SER A 72 -0.98 21.76 10.30
N PHE A 73 -1.03 20.79 9.39
CA PHE A 73 -0.78 19.39 9.73
C PHE A 73 -0.23 18.65 8.52
N GLY A 74 0.55 17.60 8.75
CA GLY A 74 0.95 16.73 7.67
C GLY A 74 1.67 15.48 8.13
N PHE A 75 1.95 14.62 7.17
CA PHE A 75 2.77 13.45 7.33
C PHE A 75 3.57 13.19 6.05
N GLN A 76 4.67 12.47 6.21
CA GLN A 76 5.32 11.80 5.08
C GLN A 76 5.07 10.29 5.22
N ILE A 77 5.00 9.59 4.10
CA ILE A 77 4.92 8.13 4.09
C ILE A 77 5.64 7.56 2.87
N SER A 78 6.46 6.54 3.06
CA SER A 78 7.16 5.81 2.01
C SER A 78 6.31 4.69 1.41
N GLU A 79 6.82 4.06 0.37
CA GLU A 79 6.27 2.85 -0.22
C GLU A 79 6.30 1.65 0.75
N SER A 80 7.20 1.65 1.73
CA SER A 80 7.27 0.59 2.74
C SER A 80 6.26 0.78 3.87
N GLY A 81 5.71 1.99 4.01
CA GLY A 81 4.83 2.42 5.11
C GLY A 81 5.54 3.24 6.18
N ALA A 82 6.85 3.47 6.06
CA ALA A 82 7.58 4.28 6.99
C ALA A 82 7.31 5.77 6.84
N GLY A 83 7.49 6.52 7.90
CA GLY A 83 7.22 7.95 7.88
C GLY A 83 7.03 8.53 9.26
N PHE A 84 6.60 9.77 9.27
CA PHE A 84 6.25 10.48 10.49
C PHE A 84 5.16 11.50 10.24
N THR A 85 4.49 11.88 11.33
CA THR A 85 3.36 12.80 11.35
C THR A 85 3.71 14.01 12.23
N TRP A 86 3.26 15.20 11.87
CA TRP A 86 3.52 16.43 12.61
C TRP A 86 2.31 17.37 12.66
N ASN A 87 2.34 18.31 13.61
CA ASN A 87 1.36 19.39 13.73
C ASN A 87 2.04 20.76 13.73
N LEU A 88 1.62 21.67 12.87
CA LEU A 88 2.15 23.03 12.62
C LEU A 88 3.57 23.08 12.05
N ASN A 89 4.54 22.43 12.69
CA ASN A 89 5.94 22.47 12.30
C ASN A 89 6.53 21.06 12.26
N SER A 90 7.00 20.63 11.08
CA SER A 90 7.56 19.29 10.85
C SER A 90 8.90 19.04 11.57
N ARG A 91 9.61 20.09 11.98
CA ARG A 91 10.86 19.99 12.76
C ARG A 91 10.57 19.86 14.25
N GLU A 92 9.74 20.75 14.78
CA GLU A 92 9.55 20.89 16.24
C GLU A 92 8.44 20.01 16.80
N ASN A 93 7.36 19.85 16.06
CA ASN A 93 6.10 19.32 16.59
C ASN A 93 5.76 17.97 15.95
N LYS A 94 6.72 17.05 16.02
CA LYS A 94 6.54 15.67 15.55
C LYS A 94 5.61 14.93 16.53
N LEU A 95 4.63 14.23 15.99
CA LEU A 95 3.73 13.35 16.74
C LEU A 95 4.28 11.92 16.76
N THR A 96 4.86 11.49 15.65
CA THR A 96 5.56 10.21 15.50
C THR A 96 7.03 10.44 15.13
N PRO A 97 7.96 9.52 15.47
CA PRO A 97 9.37 9.75 15.30
C PRO A 97 9.76 9.81 13.82
N TRP A 98 10.73 10.68 13.51
CA TRP A 98 11.40 10.69 12.23
C TRP A 98 12.76 9.98 12.35
N SER A 99 13.07 9.16 11.37
CA SER A 99 14.38 8.52 11.23
C SER A 99 15.05 8.96 9.92
N ASN A 100 16.38 9.09 9.96
CA ASN A 100 17.23 9.29 8.78
C ASN A 100 18.34 8.24 8.77
N ASP A 101 17.95 7.01 9.06
CA ASP A 101 18.82 5.87 8.97
C ASP A 101 19.10 5.57 7.48
N PRO A 102 20.37 5.55 7.04
CA PRO A 102 20.72 5.31 5.64
C PRO A 102 20.52 3.84 5.21
N VAL A 103 20.21 2.94 6.14
CA VAL A 103 20.06 1.49 5.92
C VAL A 103 18.61 1.06 6.00
N SER A 104 17.86 1.59 6.98
CA SER A 104 16.52 1.09 7.31
C SER A 104 15.43 2.15 7.20
N ASP A 105 14.30 1.77 6.61
CA ASP A 105 13.09 2.59 6.51
C ASP A 105 12.01 2.04 7.46
N SER A 106 12.20 2.24 8.76
CA SER A 106 11.33 1.67 9.80
C SER A 106 10.03 2.45 9.96
N ALA A 107 8.90 1.75 9.98
CA ALA A 107 7.59 2.36 10.17
C ALA A 107 7.24 2.57 11.65
N SER A 108 6.95 3.83 12.00
CA SER A 108 6.47 4.25 13.32
C SER A 108 4.96 4.10 13.50
N GLU A 109 4.23 3.82 12.41
CA GLU A 109 2.79 3.63 12.37
C GLU A 109 2.47 2.42 11.49
N ALA A 110 1.60 1.52 11.94
CA ALA A 110 1.20 0.35 11.15
C ALA A 110 -0.19 -0.16 11.51
N ILE A 111 -0.82 -0.90 10.59
CA ILE A 111 -2.01 -1.71 10.92
C ILE A 111 -1.63 -3.17 10.76
N TYR A 112 -1.79 -3.93 11.85
CA TYR A 112 -1.69 -5.38 11.85
C TYR A 112 -3.08 -5.99 11.82
N ILE A 113 -3.23 -7.02 11.01
CA ILE A 113 -4.46 -7.79 10.85
C ILE A 113 -4.16 -9.22 11.26
N LEU A 114 -4.83 -9.72 12.29
CA LEU A 114 -4.71 -11.09 12.77
C LEU A 114 -5.90 -11.90 12.28
N ASP A 115 -5.67 -12.99 11.56
CA ASP A 115 -6.69 -14.02 11.36
C ASP A 115 -6.75 -14.88 12.63
N GLU A 116 -7.84 -14.72 13.40
CA GLU A 116 -8.06 -15.42 14.68
C GLU A 116 -8.17 -16.93 14.52
N THR A 117 -8.46 -17.42 13.29
CA THR A 117 -8.62 -18.86 13.04
C THR A 117 -7.28 -19.52 12.74
N THR A 118 -6.41 -18.86 11.97
CA THR A 118 -5.10 -19.43 11.57
C THR A 118 -3.95 -18.96 12.45
N GLY A 119 -4.11 -17.83 13.16
CA GLY A 119 -3.04 -17.15 13.89
C GLY A 119 -2.10 -16.34 13.01
N GLU A 120 -2.38 -16.22 11.71
CA GLU A 120 -1.52 -15.48 10.78
C GLU A 120 -1.69 -13.96 10.95
N VAL A 121 -0.56 -13.25 10.96
CA VAL A 121 -0.51 -11.79 10.99
C VAL A 121 -0.12 -11.25 9.62
N MET A 122 -0.97 -10.36 9.12
CA MET A 122 -0.87 -9.68 7.84
C MET A 122 -0.88 -8.16 8.05
N THR A 123 -0.43 -7.41 7.04
CA THR A 123 -0.39 -5.94 7.03
C THR A 123 -0.56 -5.43 5.59
N PRO A 124 -1.27 -4.31 5.36
CA PRO A 124 -1.43 -3.74 4.02
C PRO A 124 -0.15 -3.08 3.50
N MET A 125 0.80 -2.79 4.38
CA MET A 125 2.09 -2.18 4.05
C MET A 125 3.19 -3.23 4.16
N SER A 126 4.23 -3.14 3.32
CA SER A 126 5.28 -4.15 3.28
C SER A 126 6.15 -4.13 4.54
N LEU A 127 6.31 -2.97 5.21
CA LEU A 127 7.17 -2.80 6.38
C LEU A 127 8.60 -3.31 6.15
N GLY A 128 9.08 -3.21 4.91
CA GLY A 128 10.39 -3.72 4.49
C GLY A 128 10.45 -5.23 4.21
N ARG A 129 9.35 -5.97 4.37
CA ARG A 129 9.30 -7.41 4.06
C ARG A 129 9.30 -7.66 2.55
N SER A 130 9.99 -8.70 2.12
CA SER A 130 10.02 -9.19 0.73
C SER A 130 9.36 -10.56 0.55
N ASP A 131 8.91 -11.20 1.64
CA ASP A 131 8.49 -12.60 1.70
C ASP A 131 6.96 -12.82 1.70
N ARG A 132 6.17 -11.77 1.46
CA ARG A 132 4.70 -11.80 1.61
C ARG A 132 3.93 -11.58 0.31
N GLY A 133 4.59 -11.63 -0.84
CA GLY A 133 3.97 -11.40 -2.15
C GLY A 133 4.08 -9.95 -2.61
N VAL A 134 3.17 -9.54 -3.51
CA VAL A 134 3.21 -8.23 -4.15
C VAL A 134 2.50 -7.19 -3.30
N TYR A 135 3.17 -6.07 -3.04
CA TYR A 135 2.55 -4.83 -2.55
C TYR A 135 2.52 -3.82 -3.68
N ARG A 136 1.39 -3.14 -3.85
CA ARG A 136 1.29 -1.99 -4.76
C ARG A 136 1.03 -0.74 -3.94
N VAL A 137 1.80 0.30 -4.18
CA VAL A 137 1.63 1.59 -3.51
C VAL A 137 1.37 2.67 -4.54
N ARG A 138 0.32 3.45 -4.34
CA ARG A 138 -0.03 4.58 -5.19
C ARG A 138 0.12 5.87 -4.40
N HIS A 139 1.08 6.69 -4.79
CA HIS A 139 1.19 8.05 -4.29
C HIS A 139 0.38 8.98 -5.20
N GLY A 140 -0.64 9.61 -4.63
CA GLY A 140 -1.47 10.60 -5.31
C GLY A 140 -1.39 11.96 -4.63
N PHE A 141 -2.05 12.95 -5.24
CA PHE A 141 -2.16 14.27 -4.64
C PHE A 141 -3.03 14.22 -3.38
N GLY A 142 -2.40 14.43 -2.22
CA GLY A 142 -3.08 14.49 -0.91
C GLY A 142 -3.35 13.13 -0.25
N TYR A 143 -2.88 12.01 -0.82
CA TYR A 143 -3.04 10.68 -0.23
C TYR A 143 -1.99 9.67 -0.72
N SER A 144 -1.84 8.59 0.04
CA SER A 144 -1.17 7.37 -0.41
C SER A 144 -2.10 6.18 -0.24
N ARG A 145 -2.14 5.27 -1.21
CA ARG A 145 -2.94 4.04 -1.17
C ARG A 145 -2.02 2.82 -1.23
N PHE A 146 -2.19 1.90 -0.30
CA PHE A 146 -1.52 0.60 -0.24
C PHE A 146 -2.51 -0.49 -0.59
N LEU A 147 -2.12 -1.35 -1.53
CA LEU A 147 -2.90 -2.47 -2.01
C LEU A 147 -2.08 -3.73 -1.80
N HIS A 148 -2.67 -4.70 -1.11
CA HIS A 148 -2.03 -5.97 -0.84
C HIS A 148 -3.07 -7.08 -0.75
N GLU A 149 -2.68 -8.31 -1.06
CA GLU A 149 -3.51 -9.48 -0.87
C GLU A 149 -2.68 -10.59 -0.25
N GLU A 150 -3.16 -11.12 0.88
CA GLU A 150 -2.53 -12.22 1.60
C GLU A 150 -3.65 -13.11 2.15
N ALA A 151 -3.47 -14.43 2.10
CA ALA A 151 -4.44 -15.42 2.62
C ALA A 151 -5.91 -15.22 2.16
N LEU A 152 -6.10 -14.83 0.89
CA LEU A 152 -7.40 -14.49 0.26
C LEU A 152 -8.13 -13.32 0.92
N VAL A 153 -7.39 -12.45 1.62
CA VAL A 153 -7.91 -11.20 2.16
C VAL A 153 -7.28 -10.06 1.37
N GLY A 154 -8.09 -9.41 0.54
CA GLY A 154 -7.71 -8.18 -0.16
C GLY A 154 -7.72 -7.00 0.81
N GLN A 155 -6.63 -6.24 0.82
CA GLN A 155 -6.37 -5.15 1.76
C GLN A 155 -6.13 -3.87 0.95
N GLU A 156 -6.97 -2.87 1.17
CA GLU A 156 -6.84 -1.54 0.57
C GLU A 156 -6.78 -0.52 1.70
N LEU A 157 -5.62 0.08 1.92
CA LEU A 157 -5.41 1.12 2.92
C LEU A 157 -5.18 2.45 2.21
N THR A 158 -6.01 3.46 2.46
CA THR A 158 -5.76 4.83 2.01
C THR A 158 -5.44 5.73 3.20
N VAL A 159 -4.30 6.43 3.13
CA VAL A 159 -3.83 7.35 4.16
C VAL A 159 -3.84 8.78 3.61
N PHE A 160 -4.51 9.70 4.29
CA PHE A 160 -4.68 11.09 3.83
C PHE A 160 -4.93 12.05 5.00
N THR A 161 -4.90 13.35 4.71
CA THR A 161 -5.30 14.41 5.65
C THR A 161 -6.44 15.24 5.05
N PRO A 162 -7.52 15.53 5.80
CA PRO A 162 -8.54 16.48 5.35
C PRO A 162 -7.93 17.88 5.14
N LEU A 163 -8.59 18.70 4.33
CA LEU A 163 -8.07 20.03 3.97
C LEU A 163 -8.02 21.02 5.15
N ASP A 164 -8.99 20.92 6.07
CA ASP A 164 -9.21 21.93 7.12
C ASP A 164 -9.07 21.36 8.54
N GLU A 165 -8.74 20.07 8.67
CA GLU A 165 -8.65 19.40 9.97
C GLU A 165 -7.24 18.85 10.20
N PRO A 166 -6.63 19.06 11.38
CA PRO A 166 -5.29 18.57 11.69
C PRO A 166 -5.30 17.08 12.06
N LEU A 167 -5.77 16.24 11.15
CA LEU A 167 -5.96 14.80 11.32
C LEU A 167 -5.28 14.01 10.22
N LYS A 168 -4.71 12.86 10.59
CA LYS A 168 -4.31 11.80 9.66
C LYS A 168 -5.36 10.71 9.72
N LEU A 169 -5.96 10.39 8.58
CA LEU A 169 -6.97 9.35 8.46
C LEU A 169 -6.36 8.12 7.79
N TRP A 170 -6.59 6.96 8.40
CA TRP A 170 -6.27 5.64 7.86
C TRP A 170 -7.59 4.95 7.52
N SER A 171 -7.90 4.84 6.23
CA SER A 171 -9.10 4.18 5.73
C SER A 171 -8.74 2.79 5.21
N LEU A 172 -8.95 1.76 6.04
CA LEU A 172 -8.74 0.36 5.67
C LEU A 172 -10.04 -0.29 5.17
N LYS A 173 -9.97 -0.87 3.99
CA LYS A 173 -11.01 -1.72 3.41
C LYS A 173 -10.47 -3.14 3.26
N LEU A 174 -11.20 -4.10 3.83
CA LEU A 174 -10.89 -5.52 3.73
C LEU A 174 -11.94 -6.23 2.89
N THR A 175 -11.48 -7.10 2.00
CA THR A 175 -12.32 -7.92 1.13
C THR A 175 -11.98 -9.38 1.34
N ASN A 176 -12.89 -10.15 1.93
CA ASN A 176 -12.76 -11.59 2.01
C ASN A 176 -13.05 -12.20 0.63
N ARG A 177 -12.05 -12.83 0.01
CA ARG A 177 -12.16 -13.54 -1.28
C ARG A 177 -12.26 -15.05 -1.14
N SER A 178 -12.25 -15.56 0.09
CA SER A 178 -12.46 -16.99 0.35
C SER A 178 -13.95 -17.33 0.37
N ASP A 179 -14.23 -18.63 0.32
CA ASP A 179 -15.55 -19.22 0.52
C ASP A 179 -15.92 -19.42 2.00
N LYS A 180 -15.03 -19.03 2.92
CA LYS A 180 -15.18 -19.20 4.37
C LYS A 180 -15.39 -17.88 5.08
N VAL A 181 -16.08 -17.93 6.22
CA VAL A 181 -16.13 -16.79 7.15
C VAL A 181 -14.73 -16.58 7.75
N LYS A 182 -14.27 -15.33 7.77
CA LYS A 182 -12.99 -14.90 8.35
C LYS A 182 -13.26 -14.10 9.62
N TYR A 183 -12.53 -14.41 10.70
CA TYR A 183 -12.55 -13.64 11.95
C TYR A 183 -11.25 -12.87 12.05
N LEU A 184 -11.32 -11.55 11.91
CA LEU A 184 -10.15 -10.69 11.81
C LEU A 184 -10.12 -9.70 12.97
N SER A 185 -8.98 -9.64 13.65
CA SER A 185 -8.68 -8.61 14.66
C SER A 185 -7.74 -7.57 14.06
N LEU A 186 -8.01 -6.30 14.36
CA LEU A 186 -7.23 -5.17 13.86
C LEU A 186 -6.50 -4.50 15.01
N THR A 187 -5.20 -4.30 14.84
CA THR A 187 -4.35 -3.56 15.78
C THR A 187 -3.68 -2.42 15.04
N TYR A 188 -3.97 -1.19 15.46
CA TYR A 188 -3.24 -0.02 15.02
C TYR A 188 -2.06 0.22 15.97
N TYR A 189 -0.85 0.25 15.39
CA TYR A 189 0.40 0.53 16.08
C TYR A 189 0.83 1.96 15.79
N VAL A 190 1.33 2.63 16.83
CA VAL A 190 1.88 3.98 16.74
C VAL A 190 2.96 4.19 17.79
N GLU A 191 4.11 4.69 17.37
CA GLU A 191 5.18 5.17 18.24
C GLU A 191 5.01 6.67 18.46
N TRP A 192 4.70 7.07 19.68
CA TRP A 192 4.54 8.48 20.02
C TRP A 192 5.88 9.13 20.35
N VAL A 193 6.09 10.34 19.85
CA VAL A 193 7.11 11.25 20.39
C VAL A 193 6.52 11.86 21.66
N LEU A 194 7.11 11.55 22.82
CA LEU A 194 6.63 12.00 24.13
C LEU A 194 7.15 13.40 24.54
N GLY A 195 7.70 14.17 23.59
CA GLY A 195 8.34 15.45 23.83
C GLY A 195 9.72 15.31 24.49
N THR A 196 10.53 16.37 24.36
CA THR A 196 11.71 16.65 25.17
C THR A 196 11.59 18.05 25.72
#